data_AF-A0A944K0P7-F1
#
_entry.id   AF-A0A944K0P7-F1
#
_cell.length_a   1.000
_cell.length_b   1.000
_cell.length_c   1.000
_cell.angle_alpha   90.00
_cell.angle_beta   90.00
_cell.angle_gamma   90.00
#
_symmetry.space_group_name_H-M   'P 1'
#
loop_
_entity.id
_entity.type
_entity.pdbx_description
1 polymer ?
#
loop_
_entity_poly.entity_id
_entity_poly.type
_entity_poly.pdbx_seq_one_letter_code
_entity_poly.pdbx_strand_id
1 'polypeptide(L)'
;MPIAELQVYSVEEADVTGGVCVVRCIGGVARAGQVYAAGELRLGLRRIERYGRSVGFFDAGHVAKVHLTGAVVALLTRGQVLTSVPPDGHSLQELEDWLATDPPLADEPHPRTLRVLADARMRDDGLPDAIRLRWGRVAVAATHRCAAAEGTSGLAWWAELASARGYMIRTFGPERGGDPAALCREVLDLFDLTPSQAAAQARTWRDLPPPRILHLRRIKTLIARLAFVRSCLQDTDPLAEAVDAWSEVRPHLP
;
A
#
# COMPACT_ATOMS: atom_id res chain seq x y z
N MET A 1 -5.66 -2.69 3.82
CA MET A 1 -7.08 -2.55 3.40
C MET A 1 -7.10 -2.05 1.97
N PRO A 2 -7.99 -2.53 1.09
CA PRO A 2 -8.01 -2.10 -0.31
C PRO A 2 -8.46 -0.63 -0.46
N ILE A 3 -8.02 0.03 -1.53
CA ILE A 3 -8.56 1.34 -1.96
C ILE A 3 -10.07 1.20 -2.19
N ALA A 4 -10.84 2.21 -1.78
CA ALA A 4 -12.27 2.22 -2.04
C ALA A 4 -12.57 2.48 -3.52
N GLU A 5 -13.35 1.59 -4.14
CA GLU A 5 -13.76 1.70 -5.53
C GLU A 5 -15.28 1.60 -5.62
N LEU A 6 -15.90 2.59 -6.27
CA LEU A 6 -17.35 2.71 -6.40
C LEU A 6 -17.74 2.58 -7.87
N GLN A 7 -18.48 1.55 -8.22
CA GLN A 7 -19.09 1.45 -9.55
C GLN A 7 -20.45 2.16 -9.56
N VAL A 8 -20.65 3.08 -10.50
CA VAL A 8 -21.91 3.81 -10.68
C VAL A 8 -22.96 2.89 -11.30
N TYR A 9 -24.11 2.74 -10.65
CA TYR A 9 -25.28 2.06 -11.22
C TYR A 9 -26.23 3.04 -11.90
N SER A 10 -26.52 4.16 -11.23
CA SER A 10 -27.37 5.23 -11.75
C SER A 10 -26.99 6.57 -11.15
N VAL A 11 -27.25 7.64 -11.91
CA VAL A 11 -27.25 9.02 -11.45
C VAL A 11 -28.71 9.41 -11.29
N GLU A 12 -29.14 9.65 -10.06
CA GLU A 12 -30.53 9.97 -9.72
C GLU A 12 -30.79 11.47 -9.86
N GLU A 13 -29.83 12.28 -9.40
CA GLU A 13 -29.87 13.74 -9.41
C GLU A 13 -28.49 14.27 -9.74
N ALA A 14 -28.40 15.33 -10.53
CA ALA A 14 -27.15 16.03 -10.79
C ALA A 14 -27.41 17.51 -11.12
N ASP A 15 -26.60 18.39 -10.53
CA ASP A 15 -26.59 19.82 -10.78
C ASP A 15 -25.14 20.36 -10.79
N VAL A 16 -24.99 21.68 -10.83
CA VAL A 16 -23.69 22.36 -10.87
C VAL A 16 -22.89 22.24 -9.56
N THR A 17 -23.52 21.83 -8.46
CA THR A 17 -22.91 21.69 -7.13
C THR A 17 -22.58 20.25 -6.77
N GLY A 18 -23.22 19.28 -7.40
CA GLY A 18 -23.04 17.86 -7.12
C GLY A 18 -24.19 17.01 -7.62
N GLY A 19 -24.46 15.92 -6.92
CA GLY A 19 -25.59 15.05 -7.24
C GLY A 19 -25.64 13.78 -6.41
N VAL A 20 -26.64 12.97 -6.69
CA VAL A 20 -26.93 11.73 -5.99
C VAL A 20 -26.76 10.56 -6.96
N CYS A 21 -25.94 9.59 -6.58
CA CYS A 21 -25.73 8.38 -7.36
C CYS A 21 -26.05 7.14 -6.55
N VAL A 22 -26.56 6.09 -7.20
CA VAL A 22 -26.55 4.74 -6.64
C VAL A 22 -25.26 4.06 -7.09
N VAL A 23 -24.47 3.60 -6.14
CA VAL A 23 -23.16 2.99 -6.40
C VAL A 23 -23.01 1.65 -5.70
N ARG A 24 -22.17 0.78 -6.25
CA ARG A 24 -21.68 -0.43 -5.58
C ARG A 24 -20.24 -0.24 -5.17
N CYS A 25 -19.93 -0.53 -3.92
CA CYS A 25 -18.54 -0.67 -3.50
C CYS A 25 -18.01 -2.00 -4.04
N ILE A 26 -17.04 -1.95 -4.95
CA ILE A 26 -16.43 -3.13 -5.58
C ILE A 26 -15.08 -3.47 -4.95
N GLY A 27 -14.48 -2.51 -4.23
CA GLY A 27 -13.23 -2.67 -3.50
C GLY A 27 -13.16 -1.71 -2.32
N GLY A 28 -12.46 -2.10 -1.25
CA GLY A 28 -12.17 -1.23 -0.11
C GLY A 28 -13.36 -0.87 0.78
N VAL A 29 -13.23 0.26 1.49
CA VAL A 29 -14.26 0.84 2.37
C VAL A 29 -14.45 2.31 2.04
N ALA A 30 -15.62 2.63 1.50
CA ALA A 30 -16.01 4.00 1.19
C ALA A 30 -16.52 4.72 2.44
N ARG A 31 -16.07 5.95 2.68
CA ARG A 31 -16.37 6.78 3.84
C ARG A 31 -16.78 8.18 3.40
N ALA A 32 -17.73 8.77 4.11
CA ALA A 32 -18.03 10.19 3.95
C ALA A 32 -16.77 11.03 4.22
N GLY A 33 -16.56 12.08 3.43
CA GLY A 33 -15.37 12.93 3.41
C GLY A 33 -14.29 12.51 2.41
N GLN A 34 -14.35 11.30 1.84
CA GLN A 34 -13.37 10.88 0.83
C GLN A 34 -13.60 11.58 -0.51
N VAL A 35 -12.52 11.79 -1.27
CA VAL A 35 -12.61 12.21 -2.66
C VAL A 35 -12.43 11.01 -3.57
N TYR A 36 -13.12 11.04 -4.70
CA TYR A 36 -13.11 10.03 -5.73
C TYR A 36 -12.74 10.66 -7.08
N ALA A 37 -12.00 9.93 -7.89
CA ALA A 37 -11.67 10.31 -9.25
C ALA A 37 -12.44 9.45 -10.26
N ALA A 38 -12.93 10.09 -11.32
CA ALA A 38 -13.54 9.46 -12.49
C ALA A 38 -12.78 9.94 -13.73
N GLY A 39 -11.73 9.23 -14.13
CA GLY A 39 -10.73 9.77 -15.05
C GLY A 39 -9.96 10.94 -14.38
N GLU A 40 -9.97 12.11 -15.00
CA GLU A 40 -9.36 13.34 -14.46
C GLU A 40 -10.30 14.13 -13.54
N LEU A 41 -11.59 13.77 -13.51
CA LEU A 41 -12.63 14.51 -12.80
C LEU A 41 -12.68 14.08 -11.33
N ARG A 42 -12.88 15.04 -10.43
CA ARG A 42 -12.90 14.80 -8.97
C ARG A 42 -14.25 15.08 -8.33
N LEU A 43 -14.59 14.25 -7.35
CA LEU A 43 -15.88 14.17 -6.71
C LEU A 43 -15.71 13.97 -5.21
N GLY A 44 -16.30 14.81 -4.37
CA GLY A 44 -16.28 14.60 -2.93
C GLY A 44 -17.46 13.75 -2.47
N LEU A 45 -17.22 12.65 -1.74
CA LEU A 45 -18.27 11.83 -1.13
C LEU A 45 -18.76 12.50 0.16
N ARG A 46 -19.85 13.25 0.09
CA ARG A 46 -20.36 14.02 1.24
C ARG A 46 -21.20 13.19 2.20
N ARG A 47 -22.04 12.31 1.68
CA ARG A 47 -22.99 11.53 2.48
C ARG A 47 -23.23 10.16 1.86
N ILE A 48 -23.45 9.17 2.71
CA ILE A 48 -23.78 7.80 2.31
C ILE A 48 -25.11 7.43 2.96
N GLU A 49 -26.01 6.84 2.19
CA GLU A 49 -27.30 6.33 2.64
C GLU A 49 -27.47 4.87 2.26
N ARG A 50 -27.85 4.05 3.25
CA ARG A 50 -28.20 2.64 3.05
C ARG A 50 -29.58 2.38 3.66
N TYR A 51 -30.47 1.77 2.89
CA TYR A 51 -31.83 1.41 3.33
C TYR A 51 -32.57 2.61 3.97
N GLY A 52 -32.41 3.81 3.39
CA GLY A 52 -33.03 5.05 3.88
C GLY A 52 -32.39 5.67 5.12
N ARG A 53 -31.25 5.15 5.60
CA ARG A 53 -30.52 5.68 6.76
C ARG A 53 -29.15 6.20 6.38
N SER A 54 -28.77 7.35 6.95
CA SER A 54 -27.42 7.91 6.78
C SER A 54 -26.40 7.06 7.54
N VAL A 55 -25.29 6.72 6.89
CA VAL A 55 -24.18 5.94 7.47
C VAL A 55 -22.85 6.64 7.19
N GLY A 56 -21.84 6.37 8.02
CA GLY A 56 -20.50 6.95 7.84
C GLY A 56 -19.63 6.23 6.81
N PHE A 57 -19.94 4.96 6.50
CA PHE A 57 -19.16 4.13 5.58
C PHE A 57 -19.95 2.93 5.04
N PHE A 58 -19.41 2.30 4.00
CA PHE A 58 -19.82 0.97 3.51
C PHE A 58 -18.67 0.26 2.80
N ASP A 59 -18.65 -1.06 2.87
CA ASP A 59 -17.58 -1.94 2.37
C ASP A 59 -17.97 -2.66 1.08
N ALA A 60 -16.97 -3.29 0.47
CA ALA A 60 -17.10 -4.02 -0.79
C ALA A 60 -18.24 -5.05 -0.76
N GLY A 61 -18.96 -5.16 -1.88
CA GLY A 61 -20.14 -6.02 -2.03
C GLY A 61 -21.47 -5.31 -1.78
N HIS A 62 -21.45 -4.14 -1.13
CA HIS A 62 -22.67 -3.41 -0.81
C HIS A 62 -22.99 -2.29 -1.78
N VAL A 63 -24.29 -2.02 -1.91
CA VAL A 63 -24.85 -0.90 -2.66
C VAL A 63 -25.29 0.18 -1.68
N ALA A 64 -25.05 1.44 -2.05
CA ALA A 64 -25.48 2.60 -1.29
C ALA A 64 -25.90 3.73 -2.23
N LYS A 65 -26.77 4.61 -1.74
CA LYS A 65 -27.02 5.91 -2.34
C LYS A 65 -25.98 6.87 -1.78
N VAL A 66 -25.22 7.53 -2.64
CA VAL A 66 -24.15 8.45 -2.26
C VAL A 66 -24.42 9.84 -2.78
N HIS A 67 -24.12 10.83 -1.95
CA HIS A 67 -24.16 12.24 -2.32
C HIS A 67 -22.75 12.68 -2.65
N LEU A 68 -22.54 13.06 -3.90
CA LEU A 68 -21.27 13.50 -4.44
C LEU A 68 -21.28 15.02 -4.64
N THR A 69 -20.17 15.68 -4.40
CA THR A 69 -19.96 17.11 -4.70
C THR A 69 -19.15 17.28 -5.98
N GLY A 70 -19.43 18.35 -6.73
CA GLY A 70 -18.75 18.72 -7.97
C GLY A 70 -19.65 18.61 -9.20
N ALA A 71 -19.60 19.61 -10.09
CA ALA A 71 -20.43 19.69 -11.30
C ALA A 71 -20.29 18.47 -12.25
N VAL A 72 -19.22 17.70 -12.07
CA VAL A 72 -18.89 16.53 -12.89
C VAL A 72 -19.77 15.31 -12.60
N VAL A 73 -20.61 15.34 -11.56
CA VAL A 73 -21.60 14.27 -11.29
C VAL A 73 -22.53 14.07 -12.49
N ALA A 74 -22.91 15.15 -13.17
CA ALA A 74 -23.77 15.12 -14.36
C ALA A 74 -23.14 14.38 -15.55
N LEU A 75 -21.81 14.19 -15.54
CA LEU A 75 -21.05 13.51 -16.60
C LEU A 75 -20.85 12.02 -16.30
N LEU A 76 -21.25 11.56 -15.11
CA LEU A 76 -21.08 10.16 -14.73
C LEU A 76 -22.02 9.25 -15.53
N THR A 77 -21.50 8.09 -15.92
CA THR A 77 -22.25 7.08 -16.67
C THR A 77 -22.36 5.78 -15.90
N ARG A 78 -23.43 5.02 -16.17
CA ARG A 78 -23.61 3.68 -15.59
C ARG A 78 -22.42 2.79 -15.96
N GLY A 79 -21.89 2.08 -14.97
CA GLY A 79 -20.74 1.19 -15.09
C GLY A 79 -19.39 1.85 -14.80
N GLN A 80 -19.32 3.18 -14.77
CA GLN A 80 -18.09 3.90 -14.48
C GLN A 80 -17.60 3.60 -13.07
N VAL A 81 -16.29 3.40 -12.93
CA VAL A 81 -15.64 3.16 -11.63
C VAL A 81 -15.02 4.45 -11.13
N LEU A 82 -15.35 4.81 -9.90
CA LEU A 82 -14.78 5.92 -9.16
C LEU A 82 -13.76 5.35 -8.18
N THR A 83 -12.52 5.82 -8.25
CA THR A 83 -11.45 5.35 -7.35
C THR A 83 -11.19 6.40 -6.29
N SER A 84 -11.13 6.00 -5.02
CA SER A 84 -10.80 6.94 -3.95
C SER A 84 -9.40 7.51 -4.14
N VAL A 85 -9.31 8.83 -4.07
CA VAL A 85 -8.08 9.61 -4.18
C VAL A 85 -7.95 10.54 -2.97
N PRO A 86 -6.75 11.06 -2.69
CA PRO A 86 -6.54 12.07 -1.66
C PRO A 86 -7.44 13.29 -1.88
N PRO A 87 -7.97 13.90 -0.80
CA PRO A 87 -8.90 15.02 -0.88
C PRO A 87 -8.33 16.24 -1.63
N ASP A 88 -7.04 16.49 -1.52
CA ASP A 88 -6.39 17.68 -2.08
C ASP A 88 -5.88 17.54 -3.50
N GLY A 89 -6.52 16.70 -4.33
CA GLY A 89 -6.30 16.93 -5.75
C GLY A 89 -4.94 16.48 -6.29
N HIS A 90 -4.03 15.98 -5.46
CA HIS A 90 -2.67 15.73 -5.93
C HIS A 90 -2.67 14.67 -7.04
N SER A 91 -2.34 15.10 -8.26
CA SER A 91 -1.75 14.29 -9.30
C SER A 91 -0.52 13.59 -8.74
N LEU A 92 -0.06 12.54 -9.42
CA LEU A 92 1.18 11.87 -8.99
C LEU A 92 2.36 12.84 -8.92
N GLN A 93 2.40 13.82 -9.82
CA GLN A 93 3.42 14.88 -9.79
C GLN A 93 3.30 15.74 -8.53
N GLU A 94 2.10 16.22 -8.22
CA GLU A 94 1.87 17.03 -7.03
C GLU A 94 2.13 16.25 -5.73
N LEU A 95 1.89 14.93 -5.70
CA LEU A 95 2.26 14.08 -4.55
C LEU A 95 3.78 13.96 -4.42
N GLU A 96 4.51 13.81 -5.53
CA GLU A 96 5.97 13.78 -5.53
C GLU A 96 6.54 15.14 -5.07
N ASP A 97 6.00 16.25 -5.58
CA ASP A 97 6.39 17.61 -5.23
C ASP A 97 6.08 17.91 -3.75
N TRP A 98 4.89 17.53 -3.28
CA TRP A 98 4.48 17.66 -1.88
C TRP A 98 5.37 16.83 -0.96
N LEU A 99 5.68 15.57 -1.31
CA LEU A 99 6.59 14.75 -0.51
C LEU A 99 8.00 15.32 -0.46
N ALA A 100 8.45 16.00 -1.51
CA ALA A 100 9.77 16.62 -1.56
C ALA A 100 9.91 17.80 -0.57
N THR A 101 8.81 18.39 -0.10
CA THR A 101 8.85 19.47 0.90
C THR A 101 8.88 18.97 2.36
N ASP A 102 8.96 17.66 2.58
CA ASP A 102 8.81 17.00 3.89
C ASP A 102 7.64 17.56 4.74
N PRO A 103 6.39 17.36 4.27
CA PRO A 103 5.24 17.99 4.88
C PRO A 103 5.00 17.44 6.29
N PRO A 104 4.33 18.18 7.19
CA PRO A 104 3.92 17.66 8.50
C PRO A 104 3.18 16.32 8.40
N LEU A 105 3.38 15.43 9.38
CA LEU A 105 2.74 14.10 9.38
C LEU A 105 1.22 14.16 9.59
N ALA A 106 0.73 15.26 10.15
CA ALA A 106 -0.69 15.52 10.38
C ALA A 106 -1.41 16.06 9.14
N ASP A 107 -0.66 16.55 8.15
CA ASP A 107 -1.23 17.10 6.91
C ASP A 107 -1.78 15.96 6.03
N GLU A 108 -2.82 16.29 5.25
CA GLU A 108 -3.34 15.39 4.23
C GLU A 108 -2.41 15.36 3.00
N PRO A 109 -2.28 14.22 2.30
CA PRO A 109 -2.85 12.92 2.66
C PRO A 109 -2.17 12.28 3.86
N HIS A 110 -2.97 11.79 4.80
CA HIS A 110 -2.46 11.04 5.95
C HIS A 110 -1.54 9.88 5.51
N PRO A 111 -0.40 9.64 6.20
CA PRO A 111 0.62 8.69 5.75
C PRO A 111 0.08 7.30 5.41
N ARG A 112 -0.85 6.78 6.22
CA ARG A 112 -1.44 5.45 6.01
C ARG A 112 -2.32 5.39 4.77
N THR A 113 -3.09 6.43 4.50
CA THR A 113 -3.92 6.54 3.29
C THR A 113 -3.04 6.63 2.05
N LEU A 114 -2.01 7.48 2.09
CA LEU A 114 -1.06 7.63 0.99
C LEU A 114 -0.33 6.32 0.70
N ARG A 115 0.10 5.60 1.74
CA ARG A 115 0.78 4.31 1.59
C ARG A 115 -0.10 3.27 0.90
N VAL A 116 -1.35 3.12 1.35
CA VAL A 116 -2.31 2.17 0.74
C VAL A 116 -2.57 2.52 -0.72
N LEU A 117 -2.75 3.80 -1.03
CA LEU A 117 -2.95 4.26 -2.40
C LEU A 117 -1.75 3.92 -3.29
N ALA A 118 -0.55 4.33 -2.87
CA ALA A 118 0.66 4.16 -3.64
C ALA A 118 1.02 2.67 -3.84
N ASP A 119 0.80 1.85 -2.81
CA ASP A 119 1.06 0.42 -2.84
C ASP A 119 0.15 -0.33 -3.83
N ALA A 120 -1.12 0.07 -3.94
CA ALA A 120 -2.01 -0.47 -4.95
C ALA A 120 -1.68 0.06 -6.36
N ARG A 121 -1.40 1.36 -6.51
CA ARG A 121 -1.10 1.95 -7.83
C ARG A 121 0.22 1.50 -8.42
N MET A 122 1.24 1.19 -7.61
CA MET A 122 2.48 0.61 -8.17
C MET A 122 2.26 -0.82 -8.70
N ARG A 123 1.25 -1.53 -8.19
CA ARG A 123 0.90 -2.91 -8.60
C ARG A 123 -0.19 -3.01 -9.64
N ASP A 124 -0.69 -1.89 -10.13
CA ASP A 124 -1.70 -1.83 -11.17
C ASP A 124 -1.04 -2.10 -12.53
N ASP A 125 -1.17 -3.34 -13.02
CA ASP A 125 -0.64 -3.76 -14.32
C ASP A 125 -1.33 -3.07 -15.51
N GLY A 126 -2.43 -2.35 -15.28
CA GLY A 126 -3.06 -1.49 -16.28
C GLY A 126 -2.34 -0.16 -16.50
N LEU A 127 -1.40 0.22 -15.62
CA LEU A 127 -0.63 1.45 -15.74
C LEU A 127 0.71 1.23 -16.47
N PRO A 128 1.21 2.25 -17.19
CA PRO A 128 2.56 2.19 -17.75
C PRO A 128 3.62 2.02 -16.64
N ASP A 129 4.67 1.25 -16.91
CA ASP A 129 5.75 0.98 -15.95
C ASP A 129 6.40 2.25 -15.40
N ALA A 130 6.54 3.29 -16.23
CA ALA A 130 7.06 4.58 -15.77
C ALA A 130 6.20 5.23 -14.67
N ILE A 131 4.87 5.08 -14.75
CA ILE A 131 3.92 5.57 -13.76
C ILE A 131 3.93 4.69 -12.50
N ARG A 132 4.00 3.36 -12.68
CA ARG A 132 4.10 2.41 -11.57
C ARG A 132 5.38 2.60 -10.75
N LEU A 133 6.50 2.88 -11.40
CA LEU A 133 7.78 3.21 -10.75
C LEU A 133 7.68 4.48 -9.89
N ARG A 134 7.03 5.53 -10.41
CA ARG A 134 6.75 6.75 -9.65
C ARG A 134 5.91 6.45 -8.41
N TRP A 135 4.82 5.69 -8.56
CA TRP A 135 4.02 5.25 -7.43
C TRP A 135 4.81 4.39 -6.43
N GLY A 136 5.75 3.58 -6.90
CA GLY A 136 6.65 2.82 -6.04
C GLY A 136 7.52 3.71 -5.15
N ARG A 137 8.05 4.81 -5.68
CA ARG A 137 8.77 5.81 -4.87
C ARG A 137 7.87 6.50 -3.85
N VAL A 138 6.66 6.86 -4.24
CA VAL A 138 5.65 7.40 -3.31
C VAL A 138 5.31 6.37 -2.22
N ALA A 139 5.20 5.08 -2.55
CA ALA A 139 4.94 4.03 -1.57
C ALA A 139 6.08 3.89 -0.55
N VAL A 140 7.33 3.94 -1.00
CA VAL A 140 8.51 3.95 -0.12
C VAL A 140 8.49 5.15 0.82
N ALA A 141 8.31 6.37 0.29
CA ALA A 141 8.25 7.60 1.08
C ALA A 141 7.09 7.57 2.09
N ALA A 142 5.90 7.16 1.66
CA ALA A 142 4.73 7.03 2.54
C ALA A 142 4.94 6.00 3.64
N THR A 143 5.69 4.92 3.37
CA THR A 143 6.01 3.91 4.39
C THR A 143 6.93 4.48 5.46
N HIS A 144 7.94 5.27 5.10
CA HIS A 144 8.77 5.98 6.08
C HIS A 144 7.94 6.94 6.95
N ARG A 145 7.03 7.70 6.33
CA ARG A 145 6.15 8.64 7.04
C ARG A 145 5.16 7.92 7.96
N CYS A 146 4.62 6.77 7.55
CA CYS A 146 3.81 5.91 8.42
C CYS A 146 4.57 5.48 9.66
N ALA A 147 5.81 4.99 9.50
CA ALA A 147 6.63 4.55 10.63
C ALA A 147 6.88 5.68 11.62
N ALA A 148 7.18 6.88 11.11
CA ALA A 148 7.36 8.08 11.93
C ALA A 148 6.08 8.49 12.68
N ALA A 149 4.93 8.53 11.99
CA ALA A 149 3.65 8.94 12.58
C ALA A 149 3.13 7.93 13.63
N GLU A 150 3.38 6.64 13.43
CA GLU A 150 2.92 5.56 14.31
C GLU A 150 3.94 5.19 15.38
N GLY A 151 5.12 5.83 15.41
CA GLY A 151 6.21 5.47 16.32
C GLY A 151 6.68 4.02 16.16
N THR A 152 6.47 3.41 14.99
CA THR A 152 6.73 2.00 14.74
C THR A 152 8.22 1.82 14.40
N SER A 153 8.93 1.00 15.17
CA SER A 153 10.34 0.69 14.94
C SER A 153 10.59 -0.80 14.65
N GLY A 154 11.77 -1.10 14.12
CA GLY A 154 12.26 -2.46 13.93
C GLY A 154 11.56 -3.25 12.83
N LEU A 155 11.53 -4.58 12.98
CA LEU A 155 11.15 -5.54 11.93
C LEU A 155 9.72 -5.34 11.37
N ALA A 156 8.80 -4.78 12.15
CA ALA A 156 7.41 -4.62 11.72
C ALA A 156 7.27 -3.59 10.58
N TRP A 157 7.92 -2.44 10.72
CA TRP A 157 7.89 -1.40 9.69
C TRP A 157 8.69 -1.84 8.46
N TRP A 158 9.84 -2.50 8.68
CA TRP A 158 10.71 -2.97 7.60
C TRP A 158 10.07 -4.02 6.71
N ALA A 159 9.14 -4.83 7.22
CA ALA A 159 8.39 -5.78 6.40
C ALA A 159 7.60 -5.08 5.27
N GLU A 160 7.02 -3.91 5.57
CA GLU A 160 6.29 -3.10 4.59
C GLU A 160 7.25 -2.43 3.60
N LEU A 161 8.36 -1.84 4.10
CA LEU A 161 9.36 -1.21 3.25
C LEU A 161 10.02 -2.20 2.29
N ALA A 162 10.44 -3.36 2.80
CA ALA A 162 11.04 -4.43 2.02
C ALA A 162 10.05 -5.03 1.00
N SER A 163 8.76 -5.03 1.31
CA SER A 163 7.71 -5.42 0.36
C SER A 163 7.64 -4.47 -0.83
N ALA A 164 7.64 -3.15 -0.59
CA ALA A 164 7.61 -2.14 -1.65
C ALA A 164 8.89 -2.17 -2.49
N ARG A 165 10.07 -2.12 -1.85
CA ARG A 165 11.36 -2.14 -2.54
C ARG A 165 11.61 -3.44 -3.30
N GLY A 166 11.35 -4.59 -2.66
CA GLY A 166 11.49 -5.90 -3.31
C GLY A 166 10.56 -6.05 -4.51
N TYR A 167 9.34 -5.49 -4.45
CA TYR A 167 8.44 -5.44 -5.60
C TYR A 167 9.02 -4.61 -6.75
N MET A 168 9.54 -3.41 -6.48
CA MET A 168 10.13 -2.55 -7.50
C MET A 168 11.33 -3.23 -8.18
N ILE A 169 12.26 -3.79 -7.40
CA ILE A 169 13.44 -4.49 -7.92
C ILE A 169 13.04 -5.67 -8.80
N ARG A 170 12.12 -6.51 -8.31
CA ARG A 170 11.67 -7.70 -9.05
C ARG A 170 10.96 -7.35 -10.36
N THR A 171 10.18 -6.27 -10.37
CA THR A 171 9.30 -5.93 -11.51
C THR A 171 10.04 -5.09 -12.54
N PHE A 172 10.90 -4.17 -12.10
CA PHE A 172 11.54 -3.18 -12.97
C PHE A 172 13.07 -3.35 -13.09
N GLY A 173 13.63 -4.36 -12.42
CA GLY A 173 15.06 -4.64 -12.40
C GLY A 173 15.85 -3.73 -11.46
N PRO A 174 17.14 -4.05 -11.19
CA PRO A 174 18.00 -3.29 -10.28
C PRO A 174 18.30 -1.87 -10.78
N GLU A 175 18.33 -1.64 -12.09
CA GLU A 175 18.66 -0.32 -12.66
C GLU A 175 17.58 0.73 -12.38
N ARG A 176 16.30 0.33 -12.34
CA ARG A 176 15.16 1.24 -12.19
C ARG A 176 14.42 1.05 -10.87
N GLY A 177 14.36 -0.18 -10.38
CA GLY A 177 13.65 -0.59 -9.17
C GLY A 177 14.44 -0.38 -7.88
N GLY A 178 15.74 -0.07 -7.96
CA GLY A 178 16.61 0.23 -6.83
C GLY A 178 17.67 -0.84 -6.57
N ASP A 179 18.53 -0.58 -5.61
CA ASP A 179 19.70 -1.42 -5.29
C ASP A 179 19.30 -2.68 -4.48
N PRO A 180 19.46 -3.90 -5.05
CA PRO A 180 19.24 -5.17 -4.35
C PRO A 180 20.17 -5.39 -3.17
N ALA A 181 21.46 -5.05 -3.31
CA ALA A 181 22.47 -5.26 -2.29
C ALA A 181 22.23 -4.35 -1.09
N ALA A 182 21.81 -3.10 -1.32
CA ALA A 182 21.39 -2.20 -0.24
C ALA A 182 20.18 -2.75 0.52
N LEU A 183 19.14 -3.23 -0.19
CA LEU A 183 17.97 -3.83 0.46
C LEU A 183 18.38 -5.05 1.31
N CYS A 184 19.24 -5.93 0.79
CA CYS A 184 19.71 -7.09 1.52
C CYS A 184 20.48 -6.70 2.79
N ARG A 185 21.46 -5.79 2.70
CA ARG A 185 22.22 -5.32 3.86
C ARG A 185 21.30 -4.76 4.94
N GLU A 186 20.45 -3.81 4.57
CA GLU A 186 19.57 -3.14 5.53
C GLU A 186 18.59 -4.09 6.21
N VAL A 187 18.08 -5.11 5.51
CA VAL A 187 17.20 -6.11 6.13
C VAL A 187 17.97 -7.10 7.01
N LEU A 188 19.14 -7.56 6.56
CA LEU A 188 19.98 -8.48 7.32
C LEU A 188 20.48 -7.84 8.62
N ASP A 189 20.80 -6.55 8.60
CA ASP A 189 21.22 -5.78 9.78
C ASP A 189 20.14 -5.69 10.87
N LEU A 190 18.87 -6.00 10.55
CA LEU A 190 17.78 -6.03 11.52
C LEU A 190 17.66 -7.35 12.26
N PHE A 191 18.31 -8.40 11.74
CA PHE A 191 18.23 -9.72 12.35
C PHE A 191 19.17 -9.77 13.56
N ASP A 192 18.59 -9.91 14.74
CA ASP A 192 19.29 -10.15 16.01
C ASP A 192 19.77 -11.61 16.16
N LEU A 193 19.58 -12.42 15.11
CA LEU A 193 19.89 -13.84 15.06
C LEU A 193 20.77 -14.13 13.87
N THR A 194 21.58 -15.18 13.97
CA THR A 194 22.14 -15.87 12.81
C THR A 194 21.15 -16.90 12.27
N PRO A 195 21.32 -17.40 11.02
CA PRO A 195 20.52 -18.49 10.49
C PRO A 195 20.51 -19.74 11.40
N SER A 196 21.67 -20.11 11.96
CA SER A 196 21.80 -21.28 12.84
C SER A 196 21.04 -21.11 14.16
N GLN A 197 21.07 -19.91 14.75
CA GLN A 197 20.30 -19.59 15.95
C GLN A 197 18.79 -19.57 15.67
N ALA A 198 18.38 -18.98 14.54
CA ALA A 198 16.99 -18.99 14.12
C ALA A 198 16.47 -20.41 13.88
N ALA A 199 17.26 -21.27 13.24
CA ALA A 199 16.93 -22.69 13.04
C ALA A 199 16.82 -23.45 14.37
N ALA A 200 17.68 -23.15 15.36
CA ALA A 200 17.59 -23.75 16.68
C ALA A 200 16.30 -23.37 17.39
N GLN A 201 15.94 -22.09 17.39
CA GLN A 201 14.69 -21.61 17.98
C GLN A 201 13.46 -22.10 17.22
N ALA A 202 13.55 -22.26 15.90
CA ALA A 202 12.50 -22.81 15.07
C ALA A 202 12.12 -24.24 15.46
N ARG A 203 13.06 -25.08 15.90
CA ARG A 203 12.75 -26.47 16.31
C ARG A 203 11.84 -26.56 17.52
N THR A 204 11.92 -25.61 18.44
CA THR A 204 11.16 -25.57 19.70
C THR A 204 10.23 -24.36 19.77
N TRP A 205 9.79 -23.84 18.62
CA TRP A 205 9.09 -22.55 18.58
C TRP A 205 7.81 -22.51 19.41
N ARG A 206 7.13 -23.65 19.59
CA ARG A 206 5.88 -23.77 20.37
C ARG A 206 6.09 -23.48 21.86
N ASP A 207 7.31 -23.69 22.34
CA ASP A 207 7.68 -23.50 23.74
C ASP A 207 8.24 -22.09 24.00
N LEU A 208 8.39 -21.27 22.95
CA LEU A 208 8.91 -19.91 23.07
C LEU A 208 7.83 -18.92 23.54
N PRO A 209 8.22 -17.84 24.24
CA PRO A 209 7.30 -16.76 24.57
C PRO A 209 6.64 -16.15 23.33
N PRO A 210 5.36 -15.72 23.40
CA PRO A 210 4.65 -15.14 22.25
C PRO A 210 5.39 -14.00 21.51
N PRO A 211 6.07 -13.05 22.20
CA PRO A 211 6.86 -12.03 21.52
C PRO A 211 7.96 -12.61 20.62
N ARG A 212 8.55 -13.74 21.03
CA ARG A 212 9.62 -14.39 20.26
C ARG A 212 9.08 -15.14 19.06
N ILE A 213 7.91 -15.78 19.17
CA ILE A 213 7.23 -16.39 18.03
C ILE A 213 6.90 -15.33 16.97
N LEU A 214 6.35 -14.17 17.39
CA LEU A 214 6.06 -13.05 16.49
C LEU A 214 7.33 -12.52 15.83
N HIS A 215 8.43 -12.45 16.57
CA HIS A 215 9.74 -12.05 16.04
C HIS A 215 10.21 -12.99 14.92
N LEU A 216 10.17 -14.32 15.14
CA LEU A 216 10.54 -15.31 14.12
C LEU A 216 9.63 -15.24 12.88
N ARG A 217 8.32 -14.98 13.06
CA ARG A 217 7.39 -14.76 11.94
C ARG A 217 7.73 -13.51 11.12
N ARG A 218 8.17 -12.44 11.76
CA ARG A 218 8.62 -11.22 11.09
C ARG A 218 9.89 -11.49 10.28
N ILE A 219 10.86 -12.20 10.86
CA ILE A 219 12.07 -12.65 10.15
C ILE A 219 11.68 -13.48 8.92
N LYS A 220 10.82 -14.51 9.07
CA LYS A 220 10.33 -15.33 7.95
C LYS A 220 9.70 -14.51 6.82
N THR A 221 8.95 -13.48 7.18
CA THR A 221 8.31 -12.56 6.23
C THR A 221 9.35 -11.77 5.45
N LEU A 222 10.39 -11.27 6.12
CA LEU A 222 11.49 -10.53 5.49
C LEU A 222 12.36 -11.42 4.60
N ILE A 223 12.67 -12.65 5.02
CA ILE A 223 13.42 -13.61 4.18
C ILE A 223 12.67 -13.89 2.88
N ALA A 224 11.35 -13.99 2.93
CA ALA A 224 10.54 -14.14 1.72
C ALA A 224 10.73 -12.97 0.74
N ARG A 225 11.03 -11.77 1.23
CA ARG A 225 11.34 -10.59 0.39
C ARG A 225 12.75 -10.65 -0.16
N LEU A 226 13.73 -11.06 0.65
CA LEU A 226 15.11 -11.23 0.22
C LEU A 226 15.26 -12.27 -0.89
N ALA A 227 14.51 -13.38 -0.82
CA ALA A 227 14.50 -14.41 -1.85
C ALA A 227 14.09 -13.87 -3.24
N PHE A 228 13.29 -12.81 -3.32
CA PHE A 228 12.92 -12.20 -4.60
C PHE A 228 14.04 -11.40 -5.26
N VAL A 229 15.00 -10.91 -4.47
CA VAL A 229 16.12 -10.10 -4.97
C VAL A 229 17.43 -10.89 -5.08
N ARG A 230 17.44 -12.15 -4.61
CA ARG A 230 18.60 -13.06 -4.69
C ARG A 230 19.12 -13.23 -6.12
N SER A 231 18.23 -13.32 -7.11
CA SER A 231 18.61 -13.46 -8.53
C SER A 231 19.28 -12.21 -9.11
N CYS A 232 19.22 -11.07 -8.41
CA CYS A 232 19.88 -9.84 -8.81
C CYS A 232 21.29 -9.68 -8.19
N LEU A 233 21.70 -10.59 -7.30
CA LEU A 233 23.02 -10.60 -6.70
C LEU A 233 23.95 -11.55 -7.48
N GLN A 234 25.25 -11.24 -7.48
CA GLN A 234 26.25 -12.15 -8.04
C GLN A 234 26.44 -13.35 -7.10
N ASP A 235 26.64 -14.55 -7.66
CA ASP A 235 26.77 -15.77 -6.84
C ASP A 235 28.02 -15.78 -5.94
N THR A 236 29.02 -14.97 -6.26
CA THR A 236 30.22 -14.77 -5.43
C THR A 236 30.06 -13.69 -4.36
N ASP A 237 28.91 -13.03 -4.29
CA ASP A 237 28.64 -11.96 -3.31
C ASP A 237 28.35 -12.58 -1.91
N PRO A 238 29.05 -12.17 -0.85
CA PRO A 238 28.73 -12.59 0.52
C PRO A 238 27.26 -12.36 0.92
N LEU A 239 26.59 -11.37 0.34
CA LEU A 239 25.17 -11.13 0.56
C LEU A 239 24.30 -12.22 -0.08
N ALA A 240 24.71 -12.76 -1.23
CA ALA A 240 24.02 -13.87 -1.88
C ALA A 240 24.07 -15.11 -0.99
N GLU A 241 25.25 -15.44 -0.47
CA GLU A 241 25.44 -16.54 0.49
C GLU A 241 24.60 -16.35 1.77
N ALA A 242 24.59 -15.13 2.33
CA ALA A 242 23.79 -14.84 3.51
C ALA A 242 22.28 -14.99 3.24
N VAL A 243 21.79 -14.53 2.09
CA VAL A 243 20.38 -14.68 1.69
C VAL A 243 20.03 -16.15 1.46
N ASP A 244 20.93 -16.95 0.87
CA ASP A 244 20.74 -18.38 0.67
C ASP A 244 20.64 -19.12 2.01
N ALA A 245 21.58 -18.87 2.93
CA ALA A 245 21.57 -19.46 4.28
C ALA A 245 20.27 -19.13 5.04
N TRP A 246 19.77 -17.90 4.94
CA TRP A 246 18.49 -17.54 5.54
C TRP A 246 17.30 -18.19 4.84
N SER A 247 17.37 -18.34 3.52
CA SER A 247 16.30 -18.96 2.72
C SER A 247 16.14 -20.44 3.05
N GLU A 248 17.22 -21.15 3.39
CA GLU A 248 17.19 -22.53 3.88
C GLU A 248 16.47 -22.68 5.23
N VAL A 249 16.60 -21.69 6.12
CA VAL A 249 15.95 -21.73 7.45
C VAL A 249 14.47 -21.37 7.39
N ARG A 250 14.05 -20.58 6.39
CA ARG A 250 12.67 -20.07 6.24
C ARG A 250 11.56 -21.11 6.37
N PRO A 251 11.64 -22.32 5.78
CA PRO A 251 10.58 -23.33 5.88
C PRO A 251 10.35 -23.82 7.31
N HIS A 252 11.36 -23.73 8.18
CA HIS A 252 11.30 -24.20 9.56
C HIS A 252 10.74 -23.15 10.52
N LEU A 253 10.78 -21.87 10.15
CA LEU A 253 10.25 -20.77 10.97
C LEU A 253 8.71 -20.85 11.10
N PRO A 254 8.13 -20.34 12.21
CA PRO A 254 6.69 -20.39 12.52
C PRO A 254 5.79 -19.46 11.67
#